data_AF-A0A402AF33-F1
#
_entry.id   AF-A0A402AF33-F1
#
_cell.length_a   1.000
_cell.length_b   1.000
_cell.length_c   1.000
_cell.angle_alpha   90.00
_cell.angle_beta   90.00
_cell.angle_gamma   90.00
#
_symmetry.space_group_name_H-M   'P 1'
#
loop_
_entity.id
_entity.type
_entity.pdbx_description
1 polymer ?
#
loop_
_entity_poly.entity_id
_entity_poly.type
_entity_poly.pdbx_seq_one_letter_code
_entity_poly.pdbx_strand_id
1 'polypeptide(L)'
;MKFTKNDFLPLSKFEYLYRWNDSNISTLSQETLSQIHYLNARKAKEVDDKLSIINKKFYTYIFASLRSEESYGEFSDIRLFSVKENGLQSIPIWFFSLEIPPATEMIFSWEMHIAVKTTWEIFTRYWDDFFYFGQDDLSIGAINGPWYLLLFHEGYFVYGHIKENLL
;
A
#
# COMPACT_ATOMS: atom_id res chain seq x y z
N MET A 1 -6.18 -2.49 13.22
CA MET A 1 -4.91 -2.54 13.99
C MET A 1 -4.90 -1.43 15.05
N LYS A 2 -4.27 -1.60 16.22
CA LYS A 2 -4.19 -0.55 17.26
C LYS A 2 -2.79 0.08 17.28
N PHE A 3 -2.75 1.41 17.36
CA PHE A 3 -1.52 2.21 17.41
C PHE A 3 -1.50 3.09 18.67
N THR A 4 -0.31 3.31 19.19
CA THR A 4 -0.02 4.18 20.33
C THR A 4 1.08 5.16 19.95
N LYS A 5 1.26 6.24 20.72
CA LYS A 5 2.33 7.22 20.44
C LYS A 5 3.74 6.59 20.37
N ASN A 6 3.97 5.53 21.14
CA ASN A 6 5.25 4.84 21.19
C ASN A 6 5.52 3.98 19.95
N ASP A 7 4.53 3.78 19.09
CA ASP A 7 4.67 3.02 17.84
C ASP A 7 5.29 3.84 16.71
N PHE A 8 5.49 5.16 16.90
CA PHE A 8 5.97 6.07 15.87
C PHE A 8 7.34 6.65 16.17
N LEU A 9 8.08 6.96 15.10
CA LEU A 9 9.35 7.68 15.14
C LEU A 9 9.19 9.04 14.44
N PRO A 10 10.09 10.01 14.71
CA PRO A 10 10.17 11.22 13.92
C PRO A 10 10.35 10.89 12.43
N LEU A 11 9.60 11.59 11.57
CA LEU A 11 9.67 11.38 10.13
C LEU A 11 11.09 11.63 9.57
N SER A 12 11.89 12.49 10.21
CA SER A 12 13.30 12.72 9.87
C SER A 12 14.20 11.47 9.99
N LYS A 13 13.72 10.39 10.61
CA LYS A 13 14.41 9.09 10.67
C LYS A 13 13.93 8.10 9.60
N PHE A 14 12.95 8.47 8.79
CA PHE A 14 12.43 7.61 7.74
C PHE A 14 13.44 7.53 6.58
N GLU A 15 13.84 6.32 6.23
CA GLU A 15 14.94 6.08 5.28
C GLU A 15 14.61 6.57 3.87
N TYR A 16 13.33 6.56 3.50
CA TYR A 16 12.87 7.06 2.20
C TYR A 16 12.37 8.49 2.23
N LEU A 17 12.67 9.27 3.29
CA LEU A 17 12.23 10.66 3.38
C LEU A 17 12.69 11.52 2.18
N TYR A 18 13.87 11.22 1.63
CA TYR A 18 14.41 11.91 0.45
C TYR A 18 13.47 11.87 -0.75
N ARG A 19 12.58 10.86 -0.84
CA ARG A 19 11.57 10.78 -1.91
C ARG A 19 10.51 11.87 -1.81
N TRP A 20 10.37 12.50 -0.64
CA TRP A 20 9.31 13.48 -0.37
C TRP A 20 9.81 14.90 -0.11
N ASN A 21 11.10 15.07 0.17
CA ASN A 21 11.65 16.36 0.56
C ASN A 21 12.93 16.77 -0.19
N ASP A 22 13.44 15.96 -1.11
CA ASP A 22 14.53 16.34 -2.00
C ASP A 22 13.97 17.11 -3.21
N SER A 23 14.36 18.38 -3.35
CA SER A 23 13.92 19.25 -4.45
C SER A 23 14.24 18.73 -5.85
N ASN A 24 15.18 17.78 -5.97
CA ASN A 24 15.51 17.15 -7.26
C ASN A 24 14.57 15.99 -7.61
N ILE A 25 13.72 15.56 -6.68
CA ILE A 25 12.84 14.40 -6.81
C ILE A 25 11.37 14.83 -6.62
N SER A 26 11.00 15.25 -5.41
CA SER A 26 9.67 15.75 -5.06
C SER A 26 9.73 16.61 -3.80
N THR A 27 8.78 17.52 -3.65
CA THR A 27 8.70 18.42 -2.49
C THR A 27 7.27 18.47 -1.99
N LEU A 28 6.91 17.46 -1.20
CA LEU A 28 5.67 17.48 -0.43
C LEU A 28 5.66 18.68 0.52
N SER A 29 4.51 19.30 0.67
CA SER A 29 4.33 20.40 1.61
C SER A 29 4.55 19.93 3.05
N GLN A 30 4.93 20.83 3.96
CA GLN A 30 5.04 20.50 5.38
C GLN A 30 3.70 20.04 5.98
N GLU A 31 2.59 20.57 5.47
CA GLU A 31 1.24 20.13 5.84
C GLU A 31 1.01 18.66 5.46
N THR A 32 1.40 18.24 4.26
CA THR A 32 1.33 16.85 3.80
C THR A 32 2.25 15.94 4.61
N LEU A 33 3.52 16.34 4.79
CA LEU A 33 4.51 15.57 5.55
C LEU A 33 4.07 15.33 7.01
N SER A 34 3.38 16.30 7.62
CA SER A 34 2.88 16.18 8.99
C SER A 34 1.82 15.08 9.18
N GLN A 35 1.20 14.63 8.08
CA GLN A 35 0.18 13.58 8.03
C GLN A 35 0.76 12.20 7.66
N ILE A 36 2.08 12.10 7.51
CA ILE A 36 2.78 10.83 7.29
C ILE A 36 3.53 10.47 8.56
N HIS A 37 3.15 9.34 9.17
CA HIS A 37 3.69 8.92 10.46
C HIS A 37 4.54 7.66 10.31
N TYR A 38 5.85 7.79 10.48
CA TYR A 38 6.79 6.68 10.40
C TYR A 38 6.64 5.74 11.59
N LEU A 39 6.45 4.44 11.33
CA LEU A 39 6.38 3.41 12.36
C LEU A 39 7.78 3.02 12.85
N ASN A 40 7.90 2.70 14.14
CA ASN A 40 9.11 2.07 14.64
C ASN A 40 9.25 0.64 14.09
N ALA A 41 10.47 0.10 14.12
CA ALA A 41 10.78 -1.22 13.56
C ALA A 41 9.93 -2.37 14.13
N ARG A 42 9.57 -2.33 15.41
CA ARG A 42 8.70 -3.34 16.03
C ARG A 42 7.30 -3.32 15.42
N LYS A 43 6.68 -2.13 15.32
CA LYS A 43 5.34 -2.00 14.78
C LYS A 43 5.31 -2.23 13.27
N ALA A 44 6.33 -1.77 12.54
CA ALA A 44 6.50 -2.07 11.12
C ALA A 44 6.55 -3.59 10.88
N LYS A 45 7.30 -4.33 11.71
CA LYS A 45 7.34 -5.79 11.62
C LYS A 45 5.96 -6.44 11.88
N GLU A 46 5.23 -5.99 12.91
CA GLU A 46 3.89 -6.50 13.18
C GLU A 46 2.91 -6.27 12.01
N VAL A 47 3.09 -5.18 11.26
CA VAL A 47 2.33 -4.87 10.05
C VAL A 47 2.76 -5.80 8.92
N ASP A 48 4.06 -5.92 8.66
CA ASP A 48 4.62 -6.77 7.62
C ASP A 48 4.24 -8.25 7.80
N ASP A 49 4.30 -8.77 9.03
CA ASP A 49 3.86 -10.13 9.36
C ASP A 49 2.40 -10.38 8.96
N LYS A 50 1.54 -9.36 9.04
CA LYS A 50 0.13 -9.45 8.64
C LYS A 50 -0.05 -9.31 7.13
N LEU A 51 0.61 -8.32 6.52
CA LEU A 51 0.49 -8.04 5.10
C LEU A 51 1.13 -9.16 4.27
N SER A 52 2.22 -9.76 4.72
CA SER A 52 2.93 -10.83 4.01
C SER A 52 2.07 -12.09 3.79
N ILE A 53 1.13 -12.38 4.68
CA ILE A 53 0.16 -13.47 4.50
C ILE A 53 -0.74 -13.19 3.30
N ILE A 54 -1.20 -11.94 3.16
CA ILE A 54 -2.03 -11.49 2.04
C ILE A 54 -1.20 -11.38 0.75
N ASN A 55 0.03 -10.84 0.83
CA ASN A 55 0.91 -10.72 -0.32
C ASN A 55 1.20 -12.06 -0.98
N LYS A 56 1.41 -13.13 -0.21
CA LYS A 56 1.59 -14.49 -0.77
C LYS A 56 0.41 -14.92 -1.65
N LYS A 57 -0.80 -14.54 -1.27
CA LYS A 57 -2.02 -14.82 -2.03
C LYS A 57 -2.11 -13.94 -3.27
N PHE A 58 -1.77 -12.67 -3.14
CA PHE A 58 -1.68 -11.76 -4.29
C PHE A 58 -0.62 -12.18 -5.30
N TYR A 59 0.57 -12.60 -4.88
CA TYR A 59 1.57 -13.16 -5.80
C TYR A 59 1.04 -14.40 -6.51
N THR A 60 0.36 -15.28 -5.78
CA THR A 60 -0.30 -16.45 -6.38
C THR A 60 -1.36 -16.03 -7.41
N TYR A 61 -2.10 -14.95 -7.16
CA TYR A 61 -3.08 -14.39 -8.10
C TYR A 61 -2.45 -13.74 -9.34
N ILE A 62 -1.34 -13.02 -9.17
CA ILE A 62 -0.57 -12.39 -10.26
C ILE A 62 -0.07 -13.47 -11.22
N PHE A 63 0.57 -14.52 -10.68
CA PHE A 63 1.26 -15.53 -11.45
C PHE A 63 0.41 -16.78 -11.80
N ALA A 64 -0.84 -16.84 -11.37
CA ALA A 64 -1.73 -17.93 -11.73
C ALA A 64 -1.97 -17.96 -13.25
N SER A 65 -1.74 -19.12 -13.86
CA SER A 65 -2.04 -19.35 -15.28
C SER A 65 -3.55 -19.36 -15.57
N LEU A 66 -4.37 -19.71 -14.57
CA LEU A 66 -5.82 -19.66 -14.60
C LEU A 66 -6.34 -19.09 -13.28
N ARG A 67 -7.05 -17.97 -13.35
CA ARG A 67 -7.72 -17.34 -12.20
C ARG A 67 -9.14 -17.89 -12.12
N SER A 68 -9.37 -18.87 -11.25
CA SER A 68 -10.73 -19.32 -10.92
C SER A 68 -11.21 -18.66 -9.63
N GLU A 69 -12.50 -18.35 -9.54
CA GLU A 69 -13.13 -17.79 -8.33
C GLU A 69 -12.93 -18.69 -7.10
N GLU A 70 -12.87 -20.01 -7.29
CA GLU A 70 -12.62 -20.99 -6.22
C GLU A 70 -11.22 -20.84 -5.60
N SER A 71 -10.23 -20.39 -6.36
CA SER A 71 -8.82 -20.31 -5.90
C SER A 71 -8.58 -19.18 -4.89
N TYR A 72 -9.52 -18.25 -4.75
CA TYR A 72 -9.35 -17.03 -3.92
C TYR A 72 -10.57 -16.76 -3.04
N GLY A 73 -11.28 -17.82 -2.64
CA GLY A 73 -12.60 -17.79 -2.01
C GLY A 73 -12.73 -17.02 -0.69
N GLU A 74 -11.67 -16.40 -0.18
CA GLU A 74 -11.68 -15.49 0.96
C GLU A 74 -11.87 -14.01 0.60
N PHE A 75 -11.69 -13.65 -0.67
CA PHE A 75 -11.95 -12.30 -1.16
C PHE A 75 -13.37 -12.22 -1.74
N SER A 76 -14.12 -11.19 -1.36
CA SER A 76 -15.40 -10.84 -1.97
C SER A 76 -15.22 -10.11 -3.29
N ASP A 77 -14.07 -9.45 -3.47
CA ASP A 77 -13.66 -8.76 -4.68
C ASP A 77 -12.13 -8.81 -4.78
N ILE A 78 -11.60 -9.13 -5.96
CA ILE A 78 -10.17 -9.11 -6.25
C ILE A 78 -9.94 -8.53 -7.64
N ARG A 79 -9.13 -7.49 -7.74
CA ARG A 79 -8.90 -6.75 -8.97
C ARG A 79 -7.41 -6.68 -9.26
N LEU A 80 -7.03 -6.98 -10.50
CA LEU A 80 -5.66 -6.81 -10.99
C LEU A 80 -5.61 -5.64 -11.96
N PHE A 81 -4.59 -4.83 -11.83
CA PHE A 81 -4.17 -3.87 -12.83
C PHE A 81 -2.76 -4.20 -13.33
N SER A 82 -2.59 -4.18 -14.64
CA SER A 82 -1.30 -4.35 -15.31
C SER A 82 -0.91 -3.05 -15.98
N VAL A 83 0.21 -2.46 -15.55
CA VAL A 83 0.77 -1.24 -16.16
C VAL A 83 1.15 -1.48 -17.61
N LYS A 84 1.66 -2.68 -17.93
CA LYS A 84 2.02 -3.05 -19.31
C LYS A 84 0.81 -3.03 -20.25
N GLU A 85 -0.35 -3.45 -19.76
CA GLU A 85 -1.58 -3.54 -20.57
C GLU A 85 -2.33 -2.20 -20.65
N ASN A 86 -2.31 -1.41 -19.57
CA ASN A 86 -3.16 -0.22 -19.43
C ASN A 86 -2.41 1.12 -19.53
N GLY A 87 -1.07 1.10 -19.40
CA GLY A 87 -0.22 2.29 -19.35
C GLY A 87 -0.21 2.98 -17.98
N LEU A 88 0.89 3.69 -17.69
CA LEU A 88 1.13 4.42 -16.43
C LEU A 88 0.06 5.49 -16.17
N GLN A 89 -0.38 6.18 -17.21
CA GLN A 89 -1.38 7.25 -17.14
C GLN A 89 -2.76 6.77 -16.64
N SER A 90 -3.02 5.46 -16.67
CA SER A 90 -4.29 4.87 -16.25
C SER A 90 -4.34 4.56 -14.76
N ILE A 91 -3.21 4.65 -14.05
CA ILE A 91 -3.12 4.34 -12.61
C ILE A 91 -4.08 5.20 -11.75
N PRO A 92 -4.16 6.54 -11.92
CA PRO A 92 -5.10 7.35 -11.12
C PRO A 92 -6.56 6.97 -11.35
N ILE A 93 -6.93 6.60 -12.59
CA ILE A 93 -8.28 6.14 -12.93
C ILE A 93 -8.57 4.81 -12.23
N TRP A 94 -7.59 3.90 -12.22
CA TRP A 94 -7.72 2.63 -11.52
C TRP A 94 -7.88 2.82 -10.01
N PHE A 95 -7.06 3.67 -9.38
CA PHE A 95 -7.23 4.00 -7.96
C PHE A 95 -8.60 4.60 -7.66
N PHE A 96 -9.10 5.50 -8.50
CA PHE A 96 -10.45 6.06 -8.35
C PHE A 96 -11.53 4.96 -8.41
N SER A 97 -11.37 3.96 -9.29
CA SER A 97 -12.31 2.84 -9.43
C SER A 97 -12.40 1.91 -8.22
N LEU A 98 -11.44 1.98 -7.28
CA LEU A 98 -11.46 1.18 -6.05
C LEU A 98 -12.47 1.71 -5.02
N GLU A 99 -13.01 2.92 -5.21
CA GLU A 99 -14.05 3.52 -4.36
C GLU A 99 -13.66 3.64 -2.87
N ILE A 100 -12.35 3.69 -2.58
CA ILE A 100 -11.83 3.87 -1.23
C ILE A 100 -12.02 5.33 -0.79
N PRO A 101 -12.65 5.60 0.37
CA PRO A 101 -12.82 6.96 0.86
C PRO A 101 -11.47 7.69 1.06
N PRO A 102 -11.34 8.97 0.66
CA PRO A 102 -10.08 9.72 0.77
C PRO A 102 -9.50 9.76 2.20
N ALA A 103 -10.36 9.87 3.20
CA ALA A 103 -9.97 9.94 4.60
C ALA A 103 -9.62 8.56 5.24
N THR A 104 -9.69 7.46 4.49
CA THR A 104 -9.34 6.14 5.01
C THR A 104 -7.89 6.12 5.44
N GLU A 105 -7.66 5.83 6.72
CA GLU A 105 -6.32 5.66 7.27
C GLU A 105 -5.77 4.27 6.92
N MET A 106 -4.51 4.26 6.50
CA MET A 106 -3.86 3.09 5.94
C MET A 106 -2.42 2.99 6.42
N ILE A 107 -1.90 1.79 6.33
CA ILE A 107 -0.48 1.51 6.53
C ILE A 107 0.13 1.07 5.21
N PHE A 108 1.32 1.58 4.96
CA PHE A 108 2.17 1.34 3.81
C PHE A 108 3.42 0.66 4.32
N SER A 109 3.77 -0.49 3.77
CA SER A 109 4.92 -1.30 4.18
C SER A 109 5.72 -1.66 2.94
N TRP A 110 6.97 -1.21 2.88
CA TRP A 110 7.91 -1.59 1.83
C TRP A 110 8.67 -2.85 2.23
N GLU A 111 9.09 -2.92 3.50
CA GLU A 111 9.88 -4.01 4.05
C GLU A 111 9.56 -4.22 5.53
N MET A 112 10.10 -5.29 6.13
CA MET A 112 9.88 -5.71 7.52
C MET A 112 10.09 -4.60 8.58
N HIS A 113 10.87 -3.56 8.28
CA HIS A 113 11.17 -2.47 9.21
C HIS A 113 10.75 -1.08 8.72
N ILE A 114 10.22 -0.98 7.50
CA ILE A 114 9.97 0.30 6.84
C ILE A 114 8.47 0.39 6.52
N ALA A 115 7.76 1.11 7.37
CA ALA A 115 6.34 1.33 7.18
C ALA A 115 5.88 2.71 7.68
N VAL A 116 4.89 3.28 7.01
CA VAL A 116 4.27 4.56 7.41
C VAL A 116 2.76 4.43 7.51
N LYS A 117 2.16 5.27 8.34
CA LYS A 117 0.72 5.49 8.40
C LYS A 117 0.37 6.82 7.74
N THR A 118 -0.57 6.81 6.80
CA THR A 118 -1.15 8.03 6.21
C THR A 118 -2.55 7.74 5.66
N THR A 119 -3.10 8.60 4.79
CA THR A 119 -4.45 8.48 4.22
C THR A 119 -4.43 8.05 2.75
N TRP A 120 -5.56 7.53 2.26
CA TRP A 120 -5.75 7.22 0.84
C TRP A 120 -5.62 8.45 -0.05
N GLU A 121 -6.10 9.61 0.41
CA GLU A 121 -5.96 10.88 -0.31
C GLU A 121 -4.50 11.24 -0.58
N ILE A 122 -3.65 11.18 0.46
CA ILE A 122 -2.22 11.52 0.33
C ILE A 122 -1.56 10.57 -0.65
N PHE A 123 -1.78 9.26 -0.50
CA PHE A 123 -1.18 8.30 -1.39
C PHE A 123 -1.63 8.46 -2.83
N THR A 124 -2.93 8.55 -3.12
CA THR A 124 -3.40 8.65 -4.51
C THR A 124 -2.97 9.94 -5.20
N ARG A 125 -2.78 11.03 -4.44
CA ARG A 125 -2.25 12.29 -4.96
C ARG A 125 -0.77 12.23 -5.31
N TYR A 126 0.02 11.44 -4.58
CA TYR A 126 1.48 11.39 -4.67
C TYR A 126 2.00 9.96 -4.88
N TRP A 127 1.25 9.11 -5.57
CA TRP A 127 1.48 7.65 -5.55
C TRP A 127 2.87 7.28 -6.10
N ASP A 128 3.35 8.04 -7.07
CA ASP A 128 4.65 7.91 -7.71
C ASP A 128 5.81 8.32 -6.80
N ASP A 129 5.58 9.15 -5.78
CA ASP A 129 6.56 9.45 -4.72
C ASP A 129 6.64 8.33 -3.66
N PHE A 130 5.62 7.47 -3.58
CA PHE A 130 5.57 6.33 -2.65
C PHE A 130 6.09 5.04 -3.28
N PHE A 131 6.10 4.93 -4.61
CA PHE A 131 6.37 3.67 -5.31
C PHE A 131 7.14 3.88 -6.61
N TYR A 132 8.35 3.31 -6.68
CA TYR A 132 9.19 3.31 -7.87
C TYR A 132 9.20 1.94 -8.54
N PHE A 133 8.76 1.90 -9.80
CA PHE A 133 8.78 0.68 -10.63
C PHE A 133 10.17 0.06 -10.71
N GLY A 134 10.21 -1.28 -10.71
CA GLY A 134 11.44 -2.06 -10.79
C GLY A 134 12.29 -2.06 -9.52
N GLN A 135 11.90 -1.33 -8.46
CA GLN A 135 12.63 -1.27 -7.20
C GLN A 135 11.78 -1.64 -5.99
N ASP A 136 10.56 -1.11 -5.91
CA ASP A 136 9.74 -1.26 -4.72
C ASP A 136 8.70 -2.35 -4.89
N ASP A 137 8.49 -3.13 -3.83
CA ASP A 137 7.20 -3.75 -3.55
C ASP A 137 6.55 -2.95 -2.42
N LEU A 138 5.29 -2.53 -2.60
CA LEU A 138 4.57 -1.75 -1.60
C LEU A 138 3.27 -2.43 -1.22
N SER A 139 3.17 -2.81 0.05
CA SER A 139 2.00 -3.44 0.63
C SER A 139 1.20 -2.42 1.41
N ILE A 140 -0.10 -2.35 1.16
CA ILE A 140 -1.01 -1.36 1.71
C ILE A 140 -2.17 -2.09 2.37
N GLY A 141 -2.50 -1.72 3.60
CA GLY A 141 -3.66 -2.24 4.31
C GLY A 141 -4.43 -1.15 5.03
N ALA A 142 -5.76 -1.19 4.95
CA ALA A 142 -6.61 -0.32 5.75
C ALA A 142 -6.47 -0.64 7.25
N ILE A 143 -6.44 0.39 8.10
CA ILE A 143 -6.29 0.18 9.55
C ILE A 143 -7.53 -0.49 10.16
N ASN A 144 -8.71 -0.12 9.67
CA ASN A 144 -10.03 -0.57 10.15
C ASN A 144 -10.91 -1.10 9.00
N GLY A 145 -10.31 -1.51 7.89
CA GLY A 145 -11.03 -1.97 6.71
C GLY A 145 -10.57 -3.36 6.31
N PRO A 146 -11.43 -4.14 5.64
CA PRO A 146 -11.14 -5.51 5.26
C PRO A 146 -10.45 -5.62 3.91
N TRP A 147 -9.70 -4.62 3.48
CA TRP A 147 -9.11 -4.60 2.15
C TRP A 147 -7.61 -4.32 2.18
N TYR A 148 -6.95 -4.82 1.14
CA TYR A 148 -5.51 -4.79 0.96
C TYR A 148 -5.17 -4.45 -0.48
N LEU A 149 -4.02 -3.83 -0.68
CA LEU A 149 -3.48 -3.48 -1.98
C LEU A 149 -1.98 -3.79 -2.00
N LEU A 150 -1.53 -4.48 -3.04
CA LEU A 150 -0.11 -4.70 -3.32
C LEU A 150 0.24 -4.01 -4.63
N LEU A 151 1.26 -3.17 -4.61
CA LEU A 151 1.94 -2.68 -5.81
C LEU A 151 3.23 -3.49 -5.95
N PHE A 152 3.33 -4.29 -7.01
CA PHE A 152 4.48 -5.16 -7.27
C PHE A 152 5.42 -4.48 -8.26
N HIS A 153 6.74 -4.54 -8.02
CA HIS A 153 7.76 -3.83 -8.80
C HIS A 153 7.70 -4.09 -10.31
N GLU A 154 7.18 -5.24 -10.75
CA GLU A 154 6.99 -5.59 -12.17
C GLU A 154 5.79 -4.88 -12.84
N GLY A 155 5.10 -3.99 -12.12
CA GLY A 155 3.99 -3.19 -12.66
C GLY A 155 2.64 -3.88 -12.59
N TYR A 156 2.43 -4.74 -11.59
CA TYR A 156 1.14 -5.36 -11.28
C TYR A 156 0.60 -4.82 -9.96
N PHE A 157 -0.61 -4.29 -9.96
CA PHE A 157 -1.28 -3.83 -8.75
C PHE A 157 -2.47 -4.74 -8.45
N VAL A 158 -2.52 -5.32 -7.25
CA VAL A 158 -3.59 -6.23 -6.84
C VAL A 158 -4.33 -5.60 -5.67
N TYR A 159 -5.61 -5.36 -5.86
CA TYR A 159 -6.54 -5.02 -4.79
C TYR A 159 -7.35 -6.26 -4.39
N GLY A 160 -7.59 -6.44 -3.10
CA GLY A 160 -8.47 -7.48 -2.59
C GLY A 160 -9.28 -7.00 -1.39
N HIS A 161 -10.58 -7.25 -1.41
CA HIS A 161 -11.49 -7.04 -0.29
C HIS A 161 -11.85 -8.40 0.33
N ILE A 162 -11.52 -8.61 1.59
CA ILE A 162 -11.79 -9.83 2.35
C ILE A 162 -13.28 -9.93 2.70
N LYS A 163 -13.83 -11.14 2.65
CA LYS A 163 -15.21 -11.42 3.07
C LYS A 163 -15.38 -11.16 4.58
N GLU A 164 -16.47 -10.50 4.95
CA GLU A 164 -16.74 -10.08 6.33
C GLU A 164 -16.78 -11.23 7.35
N ASN A 165 -17.08 -12.45 6.91
CA ASN A 165 -17.13 -13.65 7.76
C ASN A 165 -15.77 -14.24 8.13
N LEU A 166 -14.66 -13.62 7.70
CA LEU A 166 -13.28 -14.07 7.94
C LEU A 166 -12.44 -13.07 8.76
N LEU A 167 -13.05 -12.00 9.27
CA LEU A 167 -12.42 -10.95 10.10
C LEU A 167 -12.75 -11.12 11.58
#